data_AF-A0A4Q6A7M4-F1
#
_entry.id   AF-A0A4Q6A7M4-F1
#
_cell.length_a   1.000
_cell.length_b   1.000
_cell.length_c   1.000
_cell.angle_alpha   90.00
_cell.angle_beta   90.00
_cell.angle_gamma   90.00
#
_symmetry.space_group_name_H-M   'P 1'
#
loop_
_entity.id
_entity.type
_entity.pdbx_description
1 polymer ?
#
loop_
_entity_poly.entity_id
_entity_poly.type
_entity_poly.pdbx_seq_one_letter_code
_entity_poly.pdbx_strand_id
1 'polypeptide(L)'
;GKSIFNAAYEPYMFEVIHLDLPAADSIEAIWVLVEKHAEEAACFVYEPLLQGAGGMNIYEADAMDQLLALMKHHQVICIADEVLTGFGRTGRLFAGDYLEQKADIICLSKGLTGGTMAMGVTACTKEIHQAYLSDDRTKTFFHGHSFTANPITCAASLASLDLLQHSDSTAQRAMIAERHIGFASRLQGAGLPEGSIQNIRTLGTIIAFELNADQKNYLDQSGSGFTAQALQEGVFLRPLGNTIYLMPPYCITAAELDHVYDVIMRLIQRNTR
;
A
#
# COMPACT_ATOMS: atom_id res chain seq x y z
N GLY A 1 8.22 2.40 -13.73
CA GLY A 1 8.01 2.98 -15.07
C GLY A 1 7.15 2.07 -15.93
N LYS A 2 6.31 2.67 -16.78
CA LYS A 2 5.60 2.07 -17.95
C LYS A 2 5.26 0.58 -17.84
N SER A 3 4.10 0.31 -17.26
CA SER A 3 3.54 -1.05 -17.19
C SER A 3 2.71 -1.36 -18.43
N ILE A 4 2.47 -2.65 -18.65
CA ILE A 4 1.50 -3.16 -19.63
C ILE A 4 0.10 -2.53 -19.50
N PHE A 5 -0.23 -2.00 -18.32
CA PHE A 5 -1.54 -1.41 -18.03
C PHE A 5 -1.73 -0.05 -18.69
N ASN A 6 -0.64 0.69 -18.90
CA ASN A 6 -0.70 2.08 -19.37
C ASN A 6 -0.16 2.25 -20.79
N ALA A 7 0.54 1.24 -21.34
CA ALA A 7 1.17 1.32 -22.66
C ALA A 7 0.18 1.68 -23.79
N ALA A 8 -1.04 1.14 -23.75
CA ALA A 8 -2.06 1.45 -24.76
C ALA A 8 -2.59 2.89 -24.69
N TYR A 9 -2.38 3.58 -23.56
CA TYR A 9 -2.92 4.91 -23.28
C TYR A 9 -1.87 6.00 -23.27
N GLU A 10 -0.58 5.67 -23.47
CA GLU A 10 0.55 6.59 -23.32
C GLU A 10 0.35 7.95 -24.02
N PRO A 11 -0.11 8.03 -25.29
CA PRO A 11 -0.31 9.32 -25.96
C PRO A 11 -1.39 10.22 -25.35
N TYR A 12 -2.21 9.66 -24.45
CA TYR A 12 -3.34 10.34 -23.81
C TYR A 12 -3.10 10.63 -22.32
N MET A 13 -1.97 10.21 -21.77
CA MET A 13 -1.64 10.43 -20.36
C MET A 13 -0.87 11.74 -20.18
N PHE A 14 -0.98 12.32 -18.98
CA PHE A 14 -0.09 13.40 -18.57
C PHE A 14 1.36 12.91 -18.54
N GLU A 15 2.29 13.83 -18.80
CA GLU A 15 3.70 13.55 -18.56
C GLU A 15 3.93 13.35 -17.06
N VAL A 16 4.50 12.20 -16.71
CA VAL A 16 4.79 11.82 -15.33
C VAL A 16 6.23 11.38 -15.23
N ILE A 17 6.99 12.06 -14.39
CA ILE A 17 8.34 11.65 -14.02
C ILE A 17 8.22 10.60 -12.93
N HIS A 18 8.80 9.42 -13.17
CA HIS A 18 8.84 8.35 -12.18
C HIS A 18 10.17 8.39 -11.44
N LEU A 19 10.10 8.42 -10.12
CA LEU A 19 11.24 8.23 -9.24
C LEU A 19 11.28 6.76 -8.80
N ASP A 20 12.48 6.22 -8.66
CA ASP A 20 12.67 4.94 -7.99
C ASP A 20 12.38 5.07 -6.49
N LEU A 21 12.14 3.94 -5.82
CA LEU A 21 11.95 3.96 -4.37
C LEU A 21 13.21 4.55 -3.70
N PRO A 22 13.03 5.48 -2.73
CA PRO A 22 14.16 6.09 -2.06
C PRO A 22 14.84 5.05 -1.18
N ALA A 23 16.12 4.81 -1.47
CA ALA A 23 17.01 3.94 -0.71
C ALA A 23 18.36 4.66 -0.54
N ALA A 24 19.16 4.23 0.44
CA ALA A 24 20.42 4.90 0.79
C ALA A 24 21.39 5.02 -0.39
N ASP A 25 21.35 4.08 -1.34
CA ASP A 25 22.19 4.03 -2.53
C ASP A 25 21.58 4.72 -3.77
N SER A 26 20.28 5.03 -3.76
CA SER A 26 19.57 5.69 -4.88
C SER A 26 19.25 7.16 -4.64
N ILE A 27 19.40 7.64 -3.40
CA ILE A 27 18.91 8.97 -2.99
C ILE A 27 19.57 10.13 -3.76
N GLU A 28 20.85 10.03 -4.10
CA GLU A 28 21.57 11.07 -4.86
C GLU A 28 21.00 11.22 -6.29
N ALA A 29 20.73 10.10 -6.96
CA ALA A 29 20.15 10.11 -8.30
C ALA A 29 18.72 10.68 -8.28
N ILE A 30 17.96 10.38 -7.23
CA ILE A 30 16.63 10.96 -7.01
C ILE A 30 16.74 12.48 -6.83
N TRP A 31 17.68 12.98 -6.02
CA TRP A 31 17.87 14.41 -5.83
C TRP A 31 18.19 15.14 -7.13
N VAL A 32 19.08 14.61 -7.96
CA VAL A 32 19.39 15.20 -9.26
C VAL A 32 18.14 15.31 -10.14
N LEU A 33 17.27 14.31 -10.13
CA LEU A 33 16.01 14.34 -10.88
C LEU A 33 15.03 15.37 -10.31
N VAL A 34 14.91 15.46 -8.99
CA VAL A 34 14.05 16.46 -8.34
C VAL A 34 14.53 17.86 -8.65
N GLU A 35 15.81 18.18 -8.40
CA GLU A 35 16.39 19.50 -8.69
C GLU A 35 16.21 19.93 -10.16
N LYS A 36 16.28 18.98 -11.08
CA LYS A 36 16.10 19.26 -12.50
C LYS A 36 14.67 19.64 -12.89
N HIS A 37 13.67 19.11 -12.18
CA HIS A 37 12.27 19.14 -12.62
C HIS A 37 11.30 19.77 -11.61
N ALA A 38 11.74 20.11 -10.40
CA ALA A 38 10.86 20.55 -9.33
C ALA A 38 10.09 21.85 -9.67
N GLU A 39 10.71 22.78 -10.39
CA GLU A 39 10.05 24.04 -10.81
C GLU A 39 8.89 23.81 -11.80
N GLU A 40 8.90 22.69 -12.54
CA GLU A 40 7.88 22.32 -13.50
C GLU A 40 6.84 21.34 -12.91
N ALA A 41 7.14 20.76 -11.74
CA ALA A 41 6.34 19.73 -11.11
C ALA A 41 5.16 20.33 -10.34
N ALA A 42 3.94 20.00 -10.75
CA ALA A 42 2.74 20.44 -10.03
C ALA A 42 2.57 19.73 -8.67
N CYS A 43 2.91 18.44 -8.59
CA CYS A 43 2.77 17.65 -7.37
C CYS A 43 3.66 16.40 -7.40
N PHE A 44 3.90 15.83 -6.22
CA PHE A 44 4.54 14.55 -6.01
C PHE A 44 3.54 13.58 -5.35
N VAL A 45 3.29 12.44 -5.99
CA VAL A 45 2.34 11.42 -5.51
C VAL A 45 3.10 10.18 -5.07
N TYR A 46 2.81 9.66 -3.88
CA TYR A 46 3.49 8.49 -3.32
C TYR A 46 2.57 7.65 -2.43
N GLU A 47 2.82 6.34 -2.34
CA GLU A 47 2.19 5.44 -1.35
C GLU A 47 3.10 5.36 -0.11
N PRO A 48 2.71 5.86 1.09
CA PRO A 48 3.60 5.91 2.26
C PRO A 48 3.97 4.52 2.79
N LEU A 49 5.27 4.28 3.01
CA LEU A 49 5.92 3.04 3.47
C LEU A 49 5.79 1.79 2.59
N LEU A 50 4.71 1.67 1.81
CA LEU A 50 4.38 0.44 1.09
C LEU A 50 3.72 0.74 -0.26
N GLN A 51 4.34 0.26 -1.34
CA GLN A 51 3.70 0.19 -2.65
C GLN A 51 3.01 -1.16 -2.83
N GLY A 52 1.67 -1.18 -2.81
CA GLY A 52 0.93 -2.44 -2.75
C GLY A 52 0.94 -3.22 -4.06
N ALA A 53 0.33 -2.64 -5.08
CA ALA A 53 0.16 -3.31 -6.38
C ALA A 53 1.49 -3.54 -7.12
N GLY A 54 2.54 -2.80 -6.75
CA GLY A 54 3.90 -2.96 -7.24
C GLY A 54 4.62 -4.22 -6.73
N GLY A 55 3.93 -5.07 -5.96
CA GLY A 55 4.52 -6.27 -5.36
C GLY A 55 4.77 -6.13 -3.87
N MET A 56 3.99 -5.33 -3.14
CA MET A 56 4.17 -5.09 -1.70
C MET A 56 5.56 -4.57 -1.35
N ASN A 57 6.11 -3.61 -2.11
CA ASN A 57 7.46 -3.08 -1.87
C ASN A 57 7.43 -2.18 -0.64
N ILE A 58 8.19 -2.56 0.40
CA ILE A 58 8.32 -1.80 1.65
C ILE A 58 9.61 -0.99 1.62
N TYR A 59 9.56 0.25 2.09
CA TYR A 59 10.72 1.12 2.25
C TYR A 59 10.67 1.84 3.61
N GLU A 60 11.81 2.34 4.05
CA GLU A 60 11.96 3.01 5.35
C GLU A 60 11.45 4.46 5.32
N ALA A 61 10.87 4.92 6.43
CA ALA A 61 10.33 6.27 6.58
C ALA A 61 11.38 7.36 6.29
N ASP A 62 12.58 7.23 6.84
CA ASP A 62 13.65 8.24 6.80
C ASP A 62 14.03 8.67 5.37
N ALA A 63 14.06 7.72 4.43
CA ALA A 63 14.42 8.00 3.05
C ALA A 63 13.31 8.80 2.34
N MET A 64 12.05 8.50 2.65
CA MET A 64 10.91 9.26 2.14
C MET A 64 10.79 10.63 2.79
N ASP A 65 11.08 10.75 4.09
CA ASP A 65 11.08 12.05 4.77
C ASP A 65 12.09 13.03 4.16
N GLN A 66 13.29 12.56 3.81
CA GLN A 66 14.29 13.37 3.09
C GLN A 66 13.77 13.83 1.71
N LEU A 67 13.12 12.94 0.97
CA LEU A 67 12.54 13.28 -0.33
C LEU A 67 11.40 14.29 -0.19
N LEU A 68 10.51 14.11 0.78
CA LEU A 68 9.40 15.02 1.04
C LEU A 68 9.88 16.40 1.51
N ALA A 69 10.94 16.44 2.33
CA ALA A 69 11.56 17.70 2.73
C ALA A 69 12.09 18.47 1.51
N LEU A 70 12.72 17.77 0.56
CA LEU A 70 13.20 18.36 -0.68
C LEU A 70 12.04 18.85 -1.57
N MET A 71 11.00 18.03 -1.77
CA MET A 71 9.81 18.43 -2.55
C MET A 71 9.17 19.70 -1.98
N LYS A 72 9.03 19.77 -0.66
CA LYS A 72 8.48 20.94 0.04
C LYS A 72 9.38 22.16 -0.04
N HIS A 73 10.71 21.98 -0.01
CA HIS A 73 11.64 23.09 -0.22
C HIS A 73 11.38 23.78 -1.56
N HIS A 74 11.06 23.00 -2.58
CA HIS A 74 10.69 23.46 -3.93
C HIS A 74 9.19 23.80 -4.07
N GLN A 75 8.42 23.84 -2.99
CA GLN A 75 6.98 24.13 -2.98
C GLN A 75 6.12 23.18 -3.83
N VAL A 76 6.61 21.95 -4.07
CA VAL A 76 5.86 20.90 -4.76
C VAL A 76 4.81 20.32 -3.80
N ILE A 77 3.55 20.25 -4.24
CA ILE A 77 2.45 19.67 -3.44
C ILE A 77 2.67 18.17 -3.26
N CYS A 78 2.74 17.70 -2.02
CA CYS A 78 2.91 16.29 -1.70
C CYS A 78 1.55 15.61 -1.47
N ILE A 79 1.28 14.52 -2.20
CA ILE A 79 0.04 13.75 -2.15
C ILE A 79 0.34 12.33 -1.67
N ALA A 80 -0.13 12.00 -0.47
CA ALA A 80 -0.06 10.65 0.07
C ALA A 80 -1.25 9.81 -0.41
N ASP A 81 -0.99 8.77 -1.18
CA ASP A 81 -1.96 7.72 -1.50
C ASP A 81 -2.00 6.69 -0.37
N GLU A 82 -2.96 6.86 0.54
CA GLU A 82 -3.22 5.98 1.66
C GLU A 82 -4.43 5.07 1.43
N VAL A 83 -4.81 4.86 0.17
CA VAL A 83 -5.94 4.01 -0.21
C VAL A 83 -5.70 2.57 0.23
N LEU A 84 -4.45 2.08 0.27
CA LEU A 84 -4.09 0.77 0.85
C LEU A 84 -3.63 0.86 2.31
N THR A 85 -2.75 1.81 2.59
CA THR A 85 -1.94 1.84 3.82
C THR A 85 -2.65 2.46 5.02
N GLY A 86 -3.70 3.24 4.76
CA GLY A 86 -4.53 3.82 5.80
C GLY A 86 -5.34 2.78 6.58
N PHE A 87 -6.01 3.25 7.63
CA PHE A 87 -6.90 2.49 8.49
C PHE A 87 -6.22 1.30 9.20
N GLY A 88 -5.03 1.53 9.77
CA GLY A 88 -4.38 0.56 10.67
C GLY A 88 -3.50 -0.48 9.99
N ARG A 89 -3.41 -0.48 8.65
CA ARG A 89 -2.83 -1.60 7.88
C ARG A 89 -1.35 -1.80 8.19
N THR A 90 -0.60 -0.70 8.31
CA THR A 90 0.84 -0.67 8.59
C THR A 90 1.19 -0.62 10.08
N GLY A 91 0.19 -0.57 10.97
CA GLY A 91 0.34 -0.54 12.42
C GLY A 91 -0.15 0.76 13.08
N ARG A 92 0.12 1.92 12.46
CA ARG A 92 -0.50 3.20 12.81
C ARG A 92 -1.81 3.39 12.04
N LEU A 93 -2.60 4.39 12.43
CA LEU A 93 -3.87 4.68 11.76
C LEU A 93 -3.63 5.02 10.28
N PHE A 94 -2.63 5.86 10.01
CA PHE A 94 -2.14 6.16 8.67
C PHE A 94 -0.63 5.88 8.59
N ALA A 95 -0.13 5.44 7.44
CA ALA A 95 1.29 5.19 7.24
C ALA A 95 2.10 6.50 7.23
N GLY A 96 1.52 7.61 6.80
CA GLY A 96 2.09 8.95 6.93
C GLY A 96 2.27 9.42 8.37
N ASP A 97 1.71 8.72 9.36
CA ASP A 97 2.02 8.99 10.77
C ASP A 97 3.45 8.60 11.14
N TYR A 98 4.11 7.71 10.38
CA TYR A 98 5.53 7.39 10.55
C TYR A 98 6.48 8.44 9.98
N LEU A 99 5.97 9.31 9.09
CA LEU A 99 6.75 10.37 8.44
C LEU A 99 6.70 11.66 9.25
N GLU A 100 7.82 12.35 9.38
CA GLU A 100 7.89 13.70 9.93
C GLU A 100 7.25 14.72 8.98
N GLN A 101 7.53 14.60 7.68
CA GLN A 101 7.00 15.47 6.65
C GLN A 101 5.58 15.07 6.27
N LYS A 102 4.59 15.84 6.74
CA LYS A 102 3.17 15.59 6.41
C LYS A 102 2.84 15.96 4.96
N ALA A 103 2.02 15.13 4.31
CA ALA A 103 1.50 15.43 2.97
C ALA A 103 0.53 16.62 2.99
N ASP A 104 0.43 17.31 1.87
CA ASP A 104 -0.53 18.40 1.66
C ASP A 104 -1.91 17.89 1.28
N ILE A 105 -1.95 16.71 0.66
CA ILE A 105 -3.17 15.99 0.29
C ILE A 105 -3.04 14.52 0.70
N ILE A 106 -4.12 13.93 1.19
CA ILE A 106 -4.23 12.50 1.47
C ILE A 106 -5.42 11.89 0.71
N CYS A 107 -5.19 10.76 0.07
CA CYS A 107 -6.21 9.97 -0.63
C CYS A 107 -6.57 8.72 0.20
N LEU A 108 -7.86 8.52 0.45
CA LEU A 108 -8.39 7.47 1.31
C LEU A 108 -9.50 6.68 0.61
N SER A 109 -9.53 5.36 0.80
CA SER A 109 -10.61 4.47 0.33
C SER A 109 -10.54 3.13 1.07
N LYS A 110 -10.91 2.00 0.43
CA LYS A 110 -10.83 0.62 0.94
C LYS A 110 -11.29 0.45 2.40
N GLY A 111 -10.34 0.50 3.35
CA GLY A 111 -10.58 0.38 4.79
C GLY A 111 -11.52 1.45 5.34
N LEU A 112 -11.68 2.57 4.63
CA LEU A 112 -12.59 3.67 4.95
C LEU A 112 -14.03 3.20 5.24
N THR A 113 -14.54 2.20 4.51
CA THR A 113 -15.91 1.68 4.65
C THR A 113 -15.93 0.27 5.24
N GLY A 114 -14.79 -0.23 5.73
CA GLY A 114 -14.64 -1.64 6.12
C GLY A 114 -14.83 -2.61 4.95
N GLY A 115 -14.68 -2.14 3.70
CA GLY A 115 -14.90 -2.95 2.49
C GLY A 115 -16.36 -3.22 2.14
N THR A 116 -17.32 -2.52 2.77
CA THR A 116 -18.76 -2.76 2.55
C THR A 116 -19.34 -2.00 1.37
N MET A 117 -18.79 -0.81 1.06
CA MET A 117 -19.24 0.05 -0.04
C MET A 117 -18.09 0.86 -0.64
N ALA A 118 -18.26 1.32 -1.88
CA ALA A 118 -17.30 2.20 -2.53
C ALA A 118 -17.40 3.63 -2.00
N MET A 119 -16.31 4.15 -1.44
CA MET A 119 -16.15 5.55 -1.10
C MET A 119 -14.67 5.93 -1.21
N GLY A 120 -14.40 7.11 -1.75
CA GLY A 120 -13.09 7.74 -1.74
C GLY A 120 -13.18 9.10 -1.04
N VAL A 121 -12.14 9.48 -0.33
CA VAL A 121 -11.99 10.80 0.29
C VAL A 121 -10.63 11.35 -0.08
N THR A 122 -10.60 12.55 -0.63
CA THR A 122 -9.38 13.35 -0.79
C THR A 122 -9.48 14.51 0.19
N ALA A 123 -8.61 14.52 1.20
CA ALA A 123 -8.50 15.63 2.14
C ALA A 123 -7.24 16.43 1.84
N CYS A 124 -7.30 17.75 2.00
CA CYS A 124 -6.18 18.64 1.74
C CYS A 124 -5.94 19.61 2.90
N THR A 125 -4.76 20.22 2.92
CA THR A 125 -4.43 21.29 3.86
C THR A 125 -5.36 22.49 3.70
N LYS A 126 -5.43 23.29 4.77
CA LYS A 126 -6.20 24.53 4.77
C LYS A 126 -5.73 25.50 3.68
N GLU A 127 -4.42 25.54 3.40
CA GLU A 127 -3.82 26.38 2.37
C GLU A 127 -4.38 26.07 0.99
N ILE A 128 -4.38 24.79 0.59
CA ILE A 128 -4.95 24.35 -0.68
C ILE A 128 -6.45 24.66 -0.74
N HIS A 129 -7.20 24.32 0.32
CA HIS A 129 -8.63 24.62 0.38
C HIS A 129 -8.91 26.14 0.21
N GLN A 130 -8.11 26.98 0.86
CA GLN A 130 -8.28 28.43 0.83
C GLN A 130 -8.05 29.04 -0.56
N ALA A 131 -7.21 28.41 -1.40
CA ALA A 131 -7.01 28.83 -2.79
C ALA A 131 -8.30 28.76 -3.62
N TYR A 132 -9.22 27.86 -3.26
CA TYR A 132 -10.53 27.69 -3.92
C TYR A 132 -11.69 28.38 -3.19
N LEU A 133 -11.51 28.82 -1.94
CA LEU A 133 -12.54 29.50 -1.16
C LEU A 133 -12.57 30.99 -1.50
N SER A 134 -13.39 31.36 -2.49
CA SER A 134 -13.53 32.75 -2.96
C SER A 134 -14.95 33.04 -3.46
N ASP A 135 -15.38 34.31 -3.37
CA ASP A 135 -16.60 34.80 -4.03
C ASP A 135 -16.44 34.87 -5.57
N ASP A 136 -15.19 34.88 -6.06
CA ASP A 136 -14.89 34.75 -7.47
C ASP A 136 -15.14 33.32 -7.95
N ARG A 137 -16.24 33.13 -8.68
CA ARG A 137 -16.68 31.82 -9.19
C ARG A 137 -15.62 31.13 -10.04
N THR A 138 -14.70 31.87 -10.69
CA THR A 138 -13.64 31.27 -11.52
C THR A 138 -12.61 30.50 -10.70
N LYS A 139 -12.54 30.76 -9.39
CA LYS A 139 -11.68 30.05 -8.43
C LYS A 139 -12.35 28.85 -7.77
N THR A 140 -13.59 28.54 -8.13
CA THR A 140 -14.28 27.35 -7.60
C THR A 140 -13.52 26.08 -7.99
N PHE A 141 -13.43 25.11 -7.08
CA PHE A 141 -12.98 23.77 -7.43
C PHE A 141 -14.06 23.05 -8.26
N PHE A 142 -13.91 23.03 -9.59
CA PHE A 142 -14.88 22.47 -10.54
C PHE A 142 -14.82 20.95 -10.60
N HIS A 143 -15.21 20.29 -9.51
CA HIS A 143 -15.23 18.83 -9.41
C HIS A 143 -16.36 18.36 -8.50
N GLY A 144 -17.05 17.29 -8.91
CA GLY A 144 -18.11 16.68 -8.13
C GLY A 144 -18.68 15.45 -8.82
N HIS A 145 -19.18 14.51 -8.03
CA HIS A 145 -19.85 13.29 -8.50
C HIS A 145 -21.28 13.24 -7.96
N SER A 146 -22.19 12.60 -8.69
CA SER A 146 -23.59 12.46 -8.26
C SER A 146 -23.76 11.78 -6.89
N PHE A 147 -22.79 10.95 -6.50
CA PHE A 147 -22.77 10.23 -5.22
C PHE A 147 -21.77 10.81 -4.20
N THR A 148 -21.19 11.99 -4.46
CA THR A 148 -20.30 12.65 -3.50
C THR A 148 -21.00 12.80 -2.15
N ALA A 149 -20.32 12.33 -1.09
CA ALA A 149 -20.83 12.34 0.29
C ALA A 149 -22.20 11.66 0.45
N ASN A 150 -22.44 10.54 -0.26
CA ASN A 150 -23.65 9.75 -0.09
C ASN A 150 -23.87 9.39 1.39
N PRO A 151 -25.04 9.70 1.99
CA PRO A 151 -25.26 9.50 3.42
C PRO A 151 -25.10 8.05 3.91
N ILE A 152 -25.41 7.07 3.06
CA ILE A 152 -25.31 5.64 3.40
C ILE A 152 -23.82 5.26 3.47
N THR A 153 -23.02 5.64 2.49
CA THR A 153 -21.56 5.38 2.52
C THR A 153 -20.89 6.10 3.68
N CYS A 154 -21.28 7.33 3.98
CA CYS A 154 -20.80 8.06 5.15
C CYS A 154 -21.11 7.32 6.47
N ALA A 155 -22.35 6.80 6.63
CA ALA A 155 -22.73 6.04 7.82
C ALA A 155 -21.90 4.76 7.99
N ALA A 156 -21.66 4.02 6.90
CA ALA A 156 -20.79 2.83 6.94
C ALA A 156 -19.34 3.19 7.26
N SER A 157 -18.84 4.33 6.76
CA SER A 157 -17.51 4.81 7.09
C SER A 157 -17.34 5.15 8.56
N LEU A 158 -18.33 5.83 9.15
CA LEU A 158 -18.33 6.13 10.58
C LEU A 158 -18.35 4.85 11.42
N ALA A 159 -19.24 3.90 11.10
CA ALA A 159 -19.29 2.62 11.80
C ALA A 159 -17.98 1.81 11.66
N SER A 160 -17.36 1.84 10.48
CA SER A 160 -16.05 1.21 10.25
C SER A 160 -14.95 1.86 11.11
N LEU A 161 -14.96 3.18 11.24
CA LEU A 161 -14.00 3.92 12.06
C LEU A 161 -14.20 3.62 13.56
N ASP A 162 -15.44 3.56 14.03
CA ASP A 162 -15.77 3.20 15.42
C ASP A 162 -15.22 1.80 15.75
N LEU A 163 -15.44 0.82 14.87
CA LEU A 163 -14.90 -0.54 15.02
C LEU A 163 -13.37 -0.56 14.98
N LEU A 164 -12.76 0.24 14.10
CA LEU A 164 -11.30 0.32 13.97
C LEU A 164 -10.62 0.86 15.23
N GLN A 165 -11.24 1.86 15.87
CA GLN A 165 -10.74 2.54 17.06
C GLN A 165 -11.00 1.75 18.36
N HIS A 166 -11.86 0.73 18.32
CA HIS A 166 -12.11 -0.14 19.46
C HIS A 166 -10.83 -0.88 19.91
N SER A 167 -10.70 -1.11 21.22
CA SER A 167 -9.52 -1.78 21.81
C SER A 167 -9.30 -3.17 21.24
N ASP A 168 -10.37 -3.91 20.98
CA ASP A 168 -10.31 -5.27 20.44
C ASP A 168 -9.72 -5.29 19.04
N SER A 169 -10.03 -4.31 18.20
CA SER A 169 -9.44 -4.16 16.87
C SER A 169 -7.95 -3.88 16.97
N THR A 170 -7.54 -3.03 17.92
CA THR A 170 -6.11 -2.76 18.18
C THR A 170 -5.37 -4.00 18.65
N ALA A 171 -5.94 -4.77 19.59
CA ALA A 171 -5.36 -6.03 20.07
C ALA A 171 -5.24 -7.06 18.94
N GLN A 172 -6.27 -7.18 18.09
CA GLN A 172 -6.25 -8.08 16.95
C GLN A 172 -5.18 -7.72 15.92
N ARG A 173 -5.02 -6.42 15.60
CA ARG A 173 -3.94 -5.98 14.68
C ARG A 173 -2.55 -6.28 15.25
N ALA A 174 -2.36 -6.11 16.56
CA ALA A 174 -1.11 -6.47 17.23
C ALA A 174 -0.85 -7.99 17.16
N MET A 175 -1.88 -8.82 17.42
CA MET A 175 -1.80 -10.27 17.30
C MET A 175 -1.43 -10.72 15.88
N ILE A 176 -2.05 -10.13 14.86
CA ILE A 176 -1.71 -10.41 13.45
C ILE A 176 -0.25 -10.06 13.15
N ALA A 177 0.21 -8.88 13.59
CA ALA A 177 1.58 -8.43 13.38
C ALA A 177 2.62 -9.37 14.04
N GLU A 178 2.40 -9.75 15.30
CA GLU A 178 3.27 -10.69 16.01
C GLU A 178 3.31 -12.05 15.32
N ARG A 179 2.16 -12.58 14.89
CA ARG A 179 2.08 -13.84 14.16
C ARG A 179 2.76 -13.79 12.79
N HIS A 180 2.67 -12.67 12.09
CA HIS A 180 3.41 -12.47 10.84
C HIS A 180 4.93 -12.52 11.07
N ILE A 181 5.43 -11.93 12.15
CA ILE A 181 6.86 -12.04 12.53
C ILE A 181 7.23 -13.50 12.80
N GLY A 182 6.43 -14.22 13.60
CA GLY A 182 6.65 -15.65 13.86
C GLY A 182 6.62 -16.50 12.58
N PHE A 183 5.71 -16.22 11.66
CA PHE A 183 5.63 -16.90 10.38
C PHE A 183 6.82 -16.58 9.47
N ALA A 184 7.31 -15.34 9.46
CA ALA A 184 8.53 -14.96 8.75
C ALA A 184 9.74 -15.77 9.24
N SER A 185 9.91 -15.91 10.56
CA SER A 185 10.96 -16.76 11.13
C SER A 185 10.78 -18.24 10.76
N ARG A 186 9.54 -18.74 10.72
CA ARG A 186 9.24 -20.11 10.27
C ARG A 186 9.64 -20.33 8.81
N LEU A 187 9.35 -19.38 7.91
CA LEU A 187 9.74 -19.46 6.50
C LEU A 187 11.27 -19.51 6.34
N GLN A 188 12.00 -18.68 7.10
CA GLN A 188 13.48 -18.68 7.10
C GLN A 188 14.07 -19.98 7.65
N GLY A 189 13.46 -20.55 8.69
CA GLY A 189 13.94 -21.76 9.37
C GLY A 189 13.42 -23.09 8.80
N ALA A 190 12.63 -23.07 7.71
CA ALA A 190 11.92 -24.25 7.21
C ALA A 190 12.79 -25.30 6.51
N GLY A 191 14.10 -25.04 6.32
CA GLY A 191 15.01 -25.96 5.61
C GLY A 191 14.63 -26.16 4.14
N LEU A 192 14.03 -25.15 3.51
CA LEU A 192 13.70 -25.16 2.09
C LEU A 192 14.97 -25.05 1.23
N PRO A 193 14.97 -25.57 0.00
CA PRO A 193 16.08 -25.39 -0.92
C PRO A 193 16.46 -23.91 -1.07
N GLU A 194 17.76 -23.63 -1.21
CA GLU A 194 18.28 -22.28 -1.31
C GLU A 194 17.58 -21.50 -2.44
N GLY A 195 17.17 -20.27 -2.14
CA GLY A 195 16.50 -19.39 -3.09
C GLY A 195 15.00 -19.62 -3.26
N SER A 196 14.41 -20.67 -2.69
CA SER A 196 12.96 -20.99 -2.80
C SER A 196 12.05 -19.85 -2.35
N ILE A 197 12.47 -19.13 -1.30
CA ILE A 197 11.80 -17.95 -0.76
C ILE A 197 12.84 -16.83 -0.65
N GLN A 198 12.46 -15.63 -1.07
CA GLN A 198 13.28 -14.43 -1.03
C GLN A 198 12.49 -13.26 -0.44
N ASN A 199 13.20 -12.23 -0.01
CA ASN A 199 12.62 -10.93 0.36
C ASN A 199 11.44 -11.02 1.36
N ILE A 200 11.58 -11.81 2.42
CA ILE A 200 10.54 -11.90 3.46
C ILE A 200 10.49 -10.58 4.22
N ARG A 201 9.31 -9.98 4.27
CA ARG A 201 9.09 -8.64 4.84
C ARG A 201 7.74 -8.55 5.54
N THR A 202 7.70 -7.80 6.63
CA THR A 202 6.50 -7.59 7.45
C THR A 202 6.32 -6.12 7.76
N LEU A 203 5.08 -5.63 7.72
CA LEU A 203 4.73 -4.26 8.11
C LEU A 203 3.30 -4.25 8.67
N GLY A 204 3.18 -4.03 9.97
CA GLY A 204 1.89 -4.09 10.67
C GLY A 204 1.17 -5.42 10.40
N THR A 205 -0.02 -5.34 9.84
CA THR A 205 -0.87 -6.52 9.54
C THR A 205 -0.58 -7.15 8.17
N ILE A 206 0.62 -6.91 7.64
CA ILE A 206 1.04 -7.40 6.33
C ILE A 206 2.29 -8.24 6.48
N ILE A 207 2.31 -9.37 5.76
CA ILE A 207 3.53 -10.10 5.41
C ILE A 207 3.55 -10.30 3.90
N ALA A 208 4.74 -10.21 3.31
CA ALA A 208 4.98 -10.57 1.93
C ALA A 208 6.33 -11.29 1.79
N PHE A 209 6.43 -12.13 0.77
CA PHE A 209 7.67 -12.78 0.38
C PHE A 209 7.58 -13.18 -1.09
N GLU A 210 8.73 -13.43 -1.70
CA GLU A 210 8.83 -13.80 -3.10
C GLU A 210 9.16 -15.28 -3.24
N LEU A 211 8.45 -15.97 -4.13
CA LEU A 211 8.83 -17.30 -4.57
C LEU A 211 9.98 -17.21 -5.57
N ASN A 212 10.80 -18.26 -5.64
CA ASN A 212 11.76 -18.40 -6.72
C ASN A 212 11.02 -18.50 -8.06
N ALA A 213 11.39 -17.65 -9.01
CA ALA A 213 10.73 -17.56 -10.31
C ALA A 213 11.73 -17.17 -11.39
N ASP A 214 11.52 -17.69 -12.60
CA ASP A 214 12.32 -17.35 -13.78
C ASP A 214 12.09 -15.89 -14.23
N GLN A 215 10.93 -15.30 -13.89
CA GLN A 215 10.59 -13.91 -14.16
C GLN A 215 10.13 -13.20 -12.88
N LYS A 216 10.79 -12.10 -12.50
CA LYS A 216 10.46 -11.29 -11.31
C LYS A 216 9.53 -10.12 -11.65
N ASN A 217 8.34 -10.37 -12.20
CA ASN A 217 7.39 -9.31 -12.55
C ASN A 217 5.92 -9.76 -12.38
N TYR A 218 4.96 -8.83 -12.54
CA TYR A 218 3.52 -9.08 -12.35
C TYR A 218 2.95 -10.18 -13.28
N LEU A 219 3.57 -10.43 -14.44
CA LEU A 219 3.12 -11.44 -15.41
C LEU A 219 3.60 -12.85 -15.06
N ASP A 220 4.40 -13.00 -14.02
CA ASP A 220 4.87 -14.29 -13.56
C ASP A 220 3.70 -15.19 -13.12
N GLN A 221 3.71 -16.42 -13.64
CA GLN A 221 2.71 -17.43 -13.36
C GLN A 221 3.08 -18.32 -12.17
N SER A 222 4.25 -18.14 -11.54
CA SER A 222 4.69 -18.94 -10.39
C SER A 222 3.67 -18.89 -9.23
N GLY A 223 2.98 -17.76 -9.03
CA GLY A 223 1.89 -17.62 -8.06
C GLY A 223 0.52 -18.13 -8.54
N SER A 224 0.31 -18.38 -9.84
CA SER A 224 -1.01 -18.71 -10.39
C SER A 224 -1.56 -20.06 -9.90
N GLY A 225 -0.68 -21.05 -9.70
CA GLY A 225 -1.02 -22.34 -9.12
C GLY A 225 -1.41 -22.26 -7.64
N PHE A 226 -0.80 -21.33 -6.89
CA PHE A 226 -1.04 -21.17 -5.45
C PHE A 226 -2.49 -20.81 -5.14
N THR A 227 -3.11 -19.94 -5.93
CA THR A 227 -4.52 -19.56 -5.71
C THR A 227 -5.45 -20.76 -5.78
N ALA A 228 -5.35 -21.56 -6.85
CA ALA A 228 -6.24 -22.71 -7.04
C ALA A 228 -5.99 -23.81 -6.00
N GLN A 229 -4.72 -24.05 -5.65
CA GLN A 229 -4.35 -25.05 -4.64
C GLN A 229 -4.78 -24.62 -3.22
N ALA A 230 -4.56 -23.36 -2.84
CA ALA A 230 -4.98 -22.85 -1.54
C ALA A 230 -6.51 -22.87 -1.39
N LEU A 231 -7.24 -22.59 -2.47
CA LEU A 231 -8.71 -22.59 -2.46
C LEU A 231 -9.28 -24.00 -2.18
N GLN A 232 -8.60 -25.06 -2.64
CA GLN A 232 -8.96 -26.44 -2.30
C GLN A 232 -8.79 -26.76 -0.80
N GLU A 233 -7.93 -26.01 -0.12
CA GLU A 233 -7.72 -26.09 1.34
C GLU A 233 -8.52 -25.02 2.11
N GLY A 234 -9.47 -24.35 1.45
CA GLY A 234 -10.36 -23.36 2.06
C GLY A 234 -9.75 -21.97 2.26
N VAL A 235 -8.60 -21.68 1.65
CA VAL A 235 -7.87 -20.41 1.80
C VAL A 235 -7.83 -19.67 0.47
N PHE A 236 -8.27 -18.41 0.45
CA PHE A 236 -8.12 -17.56 -0.72
C PHE A 236 -6.81 -16.77 -0.65
N LEU A 237 -5.87 -17.09 -1.54
CA LEU A 237 -4.66 -16.31 -1.78
C LEU A 237 -4.77 -15.62 -3.14
N ARG A 238 -4.21 -14.41 -3.26
CA ARG A 238 -4.14 -13.69 -4.53
C ARG A 238 -2.73 -13.13 -4.74
N PRO A 239 -1.77 -13.95 -5.17
CA PRO A 239 -0.39 -13.49 -5.41
C PRO A 239 -0.31 -12.34 -6.43
N LEU A 240 0.79 -11.57 -6.36
CA LEU A 240 1.17 -10.56 -7.35
C LEU A 240 2.44 -11.05 -8.08
N GLY A 241 2.29 -11.70 -9.23
CA GLY A 241 3.40 -12.40 -9.87
C GLY A 241 3.99 -13.47 -8.94
N ASN A 242 5.29 -13.36 -8.65
CA ASN A 242 6.00 -14.21 -7.69
C ASN A 242 5.77 -13.83 -6.20
N THR A 243 5.12 -12.70 -5.90
CA THR A 243 4.94 -12.24 -4.53
C THR A 243 3.70 -12.87 -3.90
N ILE A 244 3.91 -13.68 -2.85
CA ILE A 244 2.86 -14.11 -1.93
C ILE A 244 2.77 -13.06 -0.82
N TYR A 245 1.55 -12.63 -0.49
CA TYR A 245 1.32 -11.73 0.63
C TYR A 245 0.05 -12.10 1.37
N LEU A 246 -0.01 -11.69 2.64
CA LEU A 246 -1.19 -11.76 3.47
C LEU A 246 -1.50 -10.39 4.03
N MET A 247 -2.78 -10.04 4.00
CA MET A 247 -3.35 -8.87 4.65
C MET A 247 -4.76 -9.25 5.12
N PRO A 248 -4.86 -10.11 6.15
CA PRO A 248 -6.14 -10.65 6.59
C PRO A 248 -7.06 -9.54 7.14
N PRO A 249 -8.38 -9.81 7.25
CA PRO A 249 -9.27 -8.93 7.99
C PRO A 249 -8.88 -8.90 9.47
N TYR A 250 -9.08 -7.77 10.14
CA TYR A 250 -8.69 -7.62 11.55
C TYR A 250 -9.52 -8.49 12.51
N CYS A 251 -10.64 -9.03 12.07
CA CYS A 251 -11.43 -9.98 12.85
C CYS A 251 -10.95 -11.45 12.73
N ILE A 252 -9.89 -11.74 11.95
CA ILE A 252 -9.36 -13.10 11.84
C ILE A 252 -8.91 -13.63 13.20
N THR A 253 -9.24 -14.88 13.51
CA THR A 253 -8.76 -15.54 14.72
C THR A 253 -7.34 -16.06 14.55
N ALA A 254 -6.65 -16.26 15.67
CA ALA A 254 -5.33 -16.90 15.70
C ALA A 254 -5.32 -18.26 14.98
N ALA A 255 -6.34 -19.09 15.22
CA ALA A 255 -6.44 -20.42 14.63
C ALA A 255 -6.67 -20.39 13.11
N GLU A 256 -7.50 -19.46 12.62
CA GLU A 256 -7.70 -19.27 11.17
C GLU A 256 -6.42 -18.77 10.50
N LEU A 257 -5.71 -17.84 11.14
CA LEU A 257 -4.45 -17.33 10.61
C LEU A 257 -3.35 -18.40 10.58
N ASP A 258 -3.28 -19.25 11.60
CA ASP A 258 -2.37 -20.41 11.63
C ASP A 258 -2.71 -21.42 10.53
N HIS A 259 -3.99 -21.69 10.27
CA HIS A 259 -4.41 -22.53 9.15
C HIS A 259 -3.93 -21.97 7.81
N VAL A 260 -4.04 -20.65 7.60
CA VAL A 260 -3.52 -19.98 6.39
C VAL A 260 -2.01 -20.20 6.24
N TYR A 261 -1.23 -20.02 7.32
CA TYR A 261 0.21 -20.27 7.30
C TYR A 261 0.55 -21.72 6.97
N ASP A 262 -0.17 -22.67 7.56
CA ASP A 262 0.05 -24.09 7.32
C ASP A 262 -0.26 -24.51 5.88
N VAL A 263 -1.33 -23.95 5.28
CA VAL A 263 -1.62 -24.13 3.85
C VAL A 263 -0.45 -23.62 3.02
N ILE A 264 0.01 -22.39 3.25
CA ILE A 264 1.14 -21.80 2.50
C ILE A 264 2.39 -22.68 2.61
N MET A 265 2.75 -23.12 3.81
CA MET A 265 3.91 -24.00 4.02
C MET A 265 3.81 -25.30 3.25
N ARG A 266 2.64 -25.96 3.28
CA ARG A 266 2.41 -27.19 2.50
C ARG A 266 2.56 -26.95 1.01
N LEU A 267 2.02 -25.84 0.48
CA LEU A 267 2.11 -25.52 -0.95
C LEU A 267 3.55 -25.24 -1.38
N ILE A 268 4.30 -24.47 -0.58
CA ILE A 268 5.72 -24.22 -0.86
C ILE A 268 6.49 -25.54 -0.89
N GLN A 269 6.35 -26.38 0.15
CA GLN A 269 7.06 -27.66 0.22
C GLN A 269 6.70 -28.64 -0.91
N ARG A 270 5.45 -28.62 -1.40
CA ARG A 270 5.02 -29.45 -2.54
C ARG A 270 5.65 -28.97 -3.85
N ASN A 271 5.77 -27.65 -4.04
CA ASN A 271 6.27 -27.06 -5.27
C ASN A 271 7.80 -26.96 -5.32
N THR A 272 8.50 -27.15 -4.19
CA THR A 272 9.97 -27.19 -4.11
C THR A 272 10.56 -28.62 -4.12
N ARG A 273 9.72 -29.66 -4.25
CA ARG A 273 10.13 -31.06 -4.42
C ARG A 273 10.15 -31.44 -5.89
#